data_AF-A0A6P0WZR8-F1
#
_entry.id   AF-A0A6P0WZR8-F1
#
_cell.length_a   1.000
_cell.length_b   1.000
_cell.length_c   1.000
_cell.angle_alpha   90.00
_cell.angle_beta   90.00
_cell.angle_gamma   90.00
#
_symmetry.space_group_name_H-M   'P 1'
#
loop_
_entity.id
_entity.type
_entity.pdbx_description
1 polymer ?
#
loop_
_entity_poly.entity_id
_entity_poly.type
_entity_poly.pdbx_seq_one_letter_code
_entity_poly.pdbx_strand_id
1 'polypeptide(L)'
;MAFIFGQIGLLAHDIVHKQAWKNVIMDMIVGNLLLGISYSWWNDKHNKKHHRYTNRPGLDKDIEAPLLAFTKDQASEKKGFENYIIRYQIYYLFFIFMLLPFYMNFESIHFLISKKVKHRFLEIVLLITHFILFSLLLLTSCMSISQIFIFLVISKGIFGVYIGSIFIVNHTGMPILNKGDKIDYFLSQIITARNIKSHPLTDFIMGGLNAQIEHHLFPQMPRPNLKQARNIVKNLCENYNIPYHETGFLESFKESLTYLNSVSSLPVSK
;
A
#
# COMPACT_ATOMS: atom_id res chain seq x y z
N MET A 1 2.45 18.98 6.04
CA MET A 1 2.65 18.49 4.66
C MET A 1 2.48 16.98 4.55
N ALA A 2 3.14 16.16 5.39
CA ALA A 2 2.98 14.69 5.41
C ALA A 2 1.52 14.20 5.42
N PHE A 3 0.68 14.71 6.33
CA PHE A 3 -0.73 14.33 6.42
C PHE A 3 -1.53 14.66 5.14
N ILE A 4 -1.27 15.83 4.53
CA ILE A 4 -1.91 16.25 3.28
C ILE A 4 -1.55 15.29 2.15
N PHE A 5 -0.25 14.95 1.99
CA PHE A 5 0.16 13.94 1.01
C PHE A 5 -0.43 12.57 1.29
N GLY A 6 -0.60 12.20 2.56
CA GLY A 6 -1.31 10.99 2.96
C GLY A 6 -2.76 10.97 2.47
N GLN A 7 -3.50 12.05 2.72
CA GLN A 7 -4.89 12.18 2.27
C GLN A 7 -5.02 12.27 0.74
N ILE A 8 -4.10 12.97 0.06
CA ILE A 8 -4.01 12.97 -1.40
C ILE A 8 -3.70 11.55 -1.90
N GLY A 9 -2.83 10.80 -1.23
CA GLY A 9 -2.52 9.40 -1.54
C GLY A 9 -3.75 8.50 -1.44
N LEU A 10 -4.57 8.67 -0.40
CA LEU A 10 -5.84 7.96 -0.25
C LEU A 10 -6.85 8.32 -1.34
N LEU A 11 -6.95 9.60 -1.71
CA LEU A 11 -7.77 10.03 -2.84
C LEU A 11 -7.24 9.47 -4.18
N ALA A 12 -5.92 9.51 -4.39
CA ALA A 12 -5.27 8.97 -5.59
C ALA A 12 -5.50 7.47 -5.72
N HIS A 13 -5.50 6.75 -4.59
CA HIS A 13 -5.85 5.34 -4.52
C HIS A 13 -7.29 5.10 -5.03
N ASP A 14 -8.28 5.84 -4.52
CA ASP A 14 -9.69 5.71 -4.95
C ASP A 14 -9.84 6.01 -6.46
N ILE A 15 -9.08 6.99 -6.95
CA ILE A 15 -9.07 7.39 -8.36
C ILE A 15 -8.40 6.33 -9.26
N VAL A 16 -7.30 5.71 -8.81
CA VAL A 16 -6.65 4.60 -9.53
C VAL A 16 -7.64 3.45 -9.74
N HIS A 17 -8.55 3.25 -8.79
CA HIS A 17 -9.64 2.28 -8.86
C HIS A 17 -10.88 2.73 -9.65
N LYS A 18 -10.91 3.97 -10.14
CA LYS A 18 -12.08 4.58 -10.81
C LYS A 18 -13.30 4.75 -9.90
N GLN A 19 -13.09 4.86 -8.59
CA GLN A 19 -14.17 5.06 -7.62
C GLN A 19 -14.79 6.47 -7.70
N ALA A 20 -13.99 7.46 -8.11
CA ALA A 20 -14.47 8.85 -8.25
C ALA A 20 -14.95 9.17 -9.67
N TRP A 21 -14.25 8.70 -10.71
CA TRP A 21 -14.56 8.95 -12.11
C TRP A 21 -13.84 7.98 -13.06
N LYS A 22 -14.20 8.04 -14.35
CA LYS A 22 -13.56 7.27 -15.43
C LYS A 22 -12.82 8.20 -16.41
N ASN A 23 -11.76 8.87 -15.95
CA ASN A 23 -10.99 9.84 -16.73
C ASN A 23 -9.48 9.70 -16.44
N VAL A 24 -8.76 9.06 -17.37
CA VAL A 24 -7.33 8.75 -17.21
C VAL A 24 -6.43 9.98 -17.08
N ILE A 25 -6.81 11.12 -17.66
CA ILE A 25 -6.03 12.36 -17.56
C ILE A 25 -6.12 12.91 -16.14
N MET A 26 -7.33 12.90 -15.56
CA MET A 26 -7.51 13.31 -14.16
C MET A 26 -6.75 12.40 -13.20
N ASP A 27 -6.70 11.09 -13.49
CA ASP A 27 -5.93 10.14 -12.68
C ASP A 27 -4.43 10.45 -12.72
N MET A 28 -3.92 10.84 -13.89
CA MET A 28 -2.53 11.29 -14.05
C MET A 28 -2.27 12.63 -13.37
N ILE A 29 -3.22 13.57 -13.37
CA ILE A 29 -3.07 14.83 -12.64
C ILE A 29 -2.96 14.54 -11.14
N VAL A 30 -3.83 13.69 -10.58
CA VAL A 30 -3.79 13.41 -9.14
C VAL A 30 -2.58 12.55 -8.76
N GLY A 31 -2.31 11.47 -9.49
CA GLY A 31 -1.16 10.60 -9.24
C GLY A 31 0.18 11.29 -9.54
N ASN A 32 0.38 11.72 -10.78
CA ASN A 32 1.69 12.21 -11.23
C ASN A 32 1.96 13.63 -10.74
N LEU A 33 1.04 14.58 -10.97
CA LEU A 33 1.28 16.00 -10.66
C LEU A 33 1.10 16.32 -9.17
N LEU A 34 0.03 15.86 -8.53
CA LEU A 34 -0.22 16.22 -7.12
C LEU A 34 0.57 15.36 -6.14
N LEU A 35 0.71 14.06 -6.41
CA LEU A 35 1.35 13.12 -5.49
C LEU A 35 2.79 12.75 -5.88
N GLY A 36 3.19 12.89 -7.15
CA GLY A 36 4.52 12.55 -7.64
C GLY A 36 4.71 11.05 -7.96
N ILE A 37 3.63 10.33 -8.22
CA ILE A 37 3.62 8.88 -8.47
C ILE A 37 3.00 8.58 -9.83
N SER A 38 3.63 7.72 -10.63
CA SER A 38 3.09 7.35 -11.94
C SER A 38 1.76 6.61 -11.79
N TYR A 39 0.70 7.15 -12.40
CA TYR A 39 -0.58 6.46 -12.52
C TYR A 39 -0.42 5.07 -13.14
N SER A 40 0.34 4.94 -14.23
CA SER A 40 0.49 3.66 -14.91
C SER A 40 1.22 2.62 -14.07
N TRP A 41 2.29 3.02 -13.35
CA TRP A 41 2.97 2.13 -12.41
C TRP A 41 2.03 1.68 -11.30
N TRP A 42 1.31 2.63 -10.67
CA TRP A 42 0.44 2.31 -9.56
C TRP A 42 -0.73 1.43 -9.99
N ASN A 43 -1.37 1.71 -11.12
CA ASN A 43 -2.43 0.86 -11.67
C ASN A 43 -1.91 -0.55 -12.04
N ASP A 44 -0.67 -0.69 -12.51
CA ASP A 44 -0.07 -2.01 -12.77
C ASP A 44 0.17 -2.77 -11.46
N LYS A 45 0.88 -2.17 -10.50
CA LYS A 45 1.18 -2.77 -9.19
C LYS A 45 -0.09 -3.09 -8.40
N HIS A 46 -0.99 -2.13 -8.26
CA HIS A 46 -2.11 -2.25 -7.34
C HIS A 46 -3.29 -3.00 -7.98
N ASN A 47 -3.82 -2.52 -9.10
CA ASN A 47 -5.04 -3.11 -9.66
C ASN A 47 -4.78 -4.45 -10.35
N LYS A 48 -3.70 -4.56 -11.13
CA LYS A 48 -3.44 -5.77 -11.92
C LYS A 48 -2.69 -6.86 -11.16
N LYS A 49 -1.92 -6.50 -10.13
CA LYS A 49 -1.10 -7.44 -9.35
C LYS A 49 -1.66 -7.68 -7.96
N HIS A 50 -1.88 -6.64 -7.17
CA HIS A 50 -2.37 -6.80 -5.80
C HIS A 50 -3.86 -7.20 -5.75
N HIS A 51 -4.79 -6.40 -6.28
CA HIS A 51 -6.24 -6.66 -6.23
C HIS A 51 -6.70 -7.93 -6.96
N ARG A 52 -5.87 -8.41 -7.90
CA ARG A 52 -6.16 -9.65 -8.63
C ARG A 52 -5.61 -10.89 -7.92
N TYR A 53 -4.53 -10.74 -7.18
CA TYR A 53 -3.74 -11.86 -6.66
C TYR A 53 -3.32 -11.67 -5.21
N THR A 54 -4.12 -10.98 -4.40
CA THR A 54 -3.79 -10.59 -3.02
C THR A 54 -3.21 -11.75 -2.22
N ASN A 55 -2.11 -11.51 -1.52
CA ASN A 55 -1.36 -12.48 -0.74
C ASN A 55 -0.93 -13.75 -1.52
N ARG A 56 -0.68 -13.64 -2.84
CA ARG A 56 -0.09 -14.71 -3.65
C ARG A 56 1.36 -14.39 -4.00
N PRO A 57 2.36 -15.10 -3.42
CA PRO A 57 3.77 -14.86 -3.70
C PRO A 57 4.10 -14.96 -5.20
N GLY A 58 4.94 -14.05 -5.69
CA GLY A 58 5.34 -13.95 -7.09
C GLY A 58 4.30 -13.32 -8.03
N LEU A 59 3.09 -13.06 -7.54
CA LEU A 59 2.01 -12.41 -8.30
C LEU A 59 1.60 -11.08 -7.66
N ASP A 60 1.45 -11.04 -6.34
CA ASP A 60 1.16 -9.84 -5.57
C ASP A 60 2.44 -9.04 -5.32
N LYS A 61 2.52 -7.86 -5.93
CA LYS A 61 3.67 -6.96 -5.79
C LYS A 61 3.71 -6.23 -4.45
N ASP A 62 2.66 -6.29 -3.64
CA ASP A 62 2.59 -5.58 -2.35
C ASP A 62 3.30 -6.37 -1.23
N ILE A 63 3.45 -7.68 -1.42
CA ILE A 63 4.24 -8.55 -0.52
C ILE A 63 5.62 -8.91 -1.08
N GLU A 64 6.02 -8.26 -2.18
CA GLU A 64 7.36 -8.37 -2.76
C GLU A 64 8.19 -7.13 -2.39
N ALA A 65 9.02 -7.24 -1.35
CA ALA A 65 9.91 -6.18 -0.92
C ALA A 65 11.34 -6.69 -0.80
N PRO A 66 12.37 -5.99 -1.32
CA PRO A 66 13.76 -6.43 -1.20
C PRO A 66 14.22 -6.58 0.26
N LEU A 67 13.80 -5.64 1.12
CA LEU A 67 14.26 -5.49 2.50
C LEU A 67 13.30 -6.05 3.56
N LEU A 68 12.19 -6.68 3.15
CA LEU A 68 11.22 -7.30 4.06
C LEU A 68 10.90 -8.71 3.59
N ALA A 69 10.51 -9.57 4.52
CA ALA A 69 9.95 -10.87 4.23
C ALA A 69 8.57 -10.94 4.87
N PHE A 70 7.55 -11.07 4.03
CA PHE A 70 6.16 -11.20 4.47
C PHE A 70 5.76 -12.66 4.62
N THR A 71 6.58 -13.61 4.18
CA THR A 71 6.32 -15.04 4.32
C THR A 71 7.56 -15.77 4.80
N LYS A 72 7.33 -16.93 5.42
CA LYS A 72 8.38 -17.83 5.89
C LYS A 72 9.28 -18.31 4.75
N ASP A 73 8.69 -18.60 3.59
CA ASP A 73 9.42 -19.04 2.40
C ASP A 73 10.36 -17.93 1.91
N GLN A 74 9.87 -16.70 1.77
CA GLN A 74 10.70 -15.55 1.43
C GLN A 74 11.86 -15.34 2.42
N ALA A 75 11.61 -15.51 3.72
CA ALA A 75 12.66 -15.39 4.73
C ALA A 75 13.73 -16.49 4.58
N SER A 76 13.30 -17.72 4.27
CA SER A 76 14.21 -18.86 4.08
C SER A 76 15.10 -18.76 2.83
N GLU A 77 14.64 -18.02 1.81
CA GLU A 77 15.40 -17.79 0.58
C GLU A 77 16.53 -16.75 0.76
N LYS A 78 16.46 -15.90 1.79
CA LYS A 78 17.46 -14.85 2.04
C LYS A 78 18.77 -15.45 2.56
N LYS A 79 19.89 -14.92 2.08
CA LYS A 79 21.24 -15.41 2.44
C LYS A 79 22.14 -14.28 2.93
N GLY A 80 23.14 -14.65 3.74
CA GLY A 80 24.17 -13.71 4.22
C GLY A 80 23.58 -12.46 4.90
N PHE A 81 23.91 -11.30 4.36
CA PHE A 81 23.48 -10.00 4.90
C PHE A 81 21.96 -9.77 4.79
N GLU A 82 21.30 -10.29 3.76
CA GLU A 82 19.84 -10.17 3.63
C GLU A 82 19.10 -10.90 4.75
N ASN A 83 19.59 -12.08 5.14
CA ASN A 83 19.04 -12.83 6.27
C ASN A 83 19.28 -12.08 7.60
N TYR A 84 20.45 -11.46 7.77
CA TYR A 84 20.68 -10.59 8.94
C TYR A 84 19.66 -9.45 8.99
N ILE A 85 19.41 -8.78 7.87
CA ILE A 85 18.37 -7.75 7.74
C ILE A 85 17.00 -8.34 8.13
N ILE A 86 16.54 -9.44 7.52
CA ILE A 86 15.20 -9.97 7.79
C ILE A 86 14.98 -10.35 9.26
N ARG A 87 15.98 -10.88 9.96
CA ARG A 87 15.88 -11.22 11.40
C ARG A 87 15.48 -10.05 12.27
N TYR A 88 15.86 -8.83 11.88
CA TYR A 88 15.57 -7.62 12.63
C TYR A 88 14.48 -6.75 11.97
N GLN A 89 13.74 -7.26 10.98
CA GLN A 89 12.80 -6.45 10.19
C GLN A 89 11.76 -5.69 11.00
N ILE A 90 11.32 -6.25 12.13
CA ILE A 90 10.37 -5.57 13.01
C ILE A 90 10.97 -4.30 13.65
N TYR A 91 12.28 -4.27 13.91
CA TYR A 91 12.94 -3.16 14.61
C TYR A 91 13.19 -1.96 13.70
N TYR A 92 13.40 -2.20 12.40
CA TYR A 92 13.59 -1.12 11.41
C TYR A 92 12.39 -0.97 10.46
N LEU A 93 11.27 -1.65 10.70
CA LEU A 93 10.07 -1.58 9.87
C LEU A 93 9.61 -0.14 9.62
N PHE A 94 9.52 0.66 10.68
CA PHE A 94 9.14 2.07 10.56
C PHE A 94 10.17 2.89 9.79
N PHE A 95 11.45 2.54 9.88
CA PHE A 95 12.48 3.14 9.06
C PHE A 95 12.29 2.78 7.58
N ILE A 96 11.94 1.53 7.23
CA ILE A 96 11.55 1.17 5.86
C ILE A 96 10.32 1.96 5.41
N PHE A 97 9.33 2.13 6.27
CA PHE A 97 8.16 2.95 5.94
C PHE A 97 8.56 4.40 5.63
N MET A 98 9.51 4.99 6.35
CA MET A 98 10.03 6.32 6.01
C MET A 98 10.64 6.38 4.59
N LEU A 99 11.20 5.28 4.11
CA LEU A 99 11.78 5.16 2.76
C LEU A 99 10.74 4.85 1.67
N LEU A 100 9.55 4.38 2.04
CA LEU A 100 8.50 3.96 1.09
C LEU A 100 8.17 5.03 0.04
N PRO A 101 7.98 6.33 0.37
CA PRO A 101 7.68 7.35 -0.64
C PRO A 101 8.78 7.53 -1.67
N PHE A 102 10.05 7.43 -1.24
CA PHE A 102 11.19 7.51 -2.15
C PHE A 102 11.23 6.31 -3.09
N TYR A 103 10.96 5.11 -2.56
CA TYR A 103 10.82 3.90 -3.36
C TYR A 103 9.69 4.04 -4.40
N MET A 104 8.52 4.54 -4.01
CA MET A 104 7.41 4.77 -4.95
C MET A 104 7.76 5.79 -6.04
N ASN A 105 8.49 6.86 -5.69
CA ASN A 105 8.97 7.84 -6.67
C ASN A 105 9.99 7.21 -7.64
N PHE A 106 10.94 6.43 -7.13
CA PHE A 106 11.92 5.71 -7.95
C PHE A 106 11.24 4.73 -8.90
N GLU A 107 10.36 3.87 -8.38
CA GLU A 107 9.64 2.87 -9.16
C GLU A 107 8.74 3.49 -10.24
N SER A 108 8.13 4.64 -9.95
CA SER A 108 7.36 5.40 -10.94
C SER A 108 8.23 5.81 -12.13
N ILE A 109 9.42 6.34 -11.88
CA ILE A 109 10.37 6.75 -12.93
C ILE A 109 10.89 5.52 -13.68
N HIS A 110 11.35 4.51 -12.94
CA HIS A 110 11.88 3.27 -13.49
C HIS A 110 10.84 2.56 -14.38
N PHE A 111 9.58 2.52 -13.98
CA PHE A 111 8.50 1.92 -14.75
C PHE A 111 8.25 2.65 -16.08
N LEU A 112 8.25 3.98 -16.07
CA LEU A 112 8.06 4.79 -17.29
C LEU A 112 9.22 4.60 -18.28
N ILE A 113 10.43 4.38 -17.80
CA ILE A 113 11.61 4.06 -18.62
C ILE A 113 11.53 2.63 -19.16
N SER A 114 11.26 1.66 -18.30
CA SER A 114 11.39 0.23 -18.60
C SER A 114 10.19 -0.41 -19.31
N LYS A 115 8.98 0.16 -19.18
CA LYS A 115 7.74 -0.42 -19.73
C LYS A 115 7.08 0.50 -20.73
N LYS A 116 6.54 -0.07 -21.82
CA LYS A 116 5.72 0.69 -22.79
C LYS A 116 4.43 1.16 -22.09
N VAL A 117 4.22 2.47 -22.06
CA VAL A 117 3.07 3.12 -21.42
C VAL A 117 2.34 3.99 -22.44
N LYS A 118 1.01 3.86 -22.50
CA LYS A 118 0.16 4.52 -23.50
C LYS A 118 0.31 6.05 -23.52
N HIS A 119 0.32 6.68 -22.35
CA HIS A 119 0.40 8.13 -22.18
C HIS A 119 1.74 8.55 -21.56
N ARG A 120 2.83 7.84 -21.89
CA ARG A 120 4.15 8.01 -21.27
C ARG A 120 4.62 9.47 -21.26
N PHE A 121 4.48 10.18 -22.37
CA PHE A 121 4.92 11.57 -22.48
C PHE A 121 4.22 12.48 -21.46
N LEU A 122 2.89 12.40 -21.37
CA LEU A 122 2.11 13.18 -20.42
C LEU A 122 2.49 12.85 -18.97
N GLU A 123 2.66 11.56 -18.66
CA GLU A 123 3.07 11.14 -17.32
C GLU A 123 4.46 11.64 -16.93
N ILE A 124 5.42 11.64 -17.86
CA ILE A 124 6.76 12.19 -17.65
C ILE A 124 6.67 13.71 -17.42
N VAL A 125 5.93 14.43 -18.26
CA VAL A 125 5.76 15.88 -18.12
C VAL A 125 5.16 16.21 -16.76
N LEU A 126 4.06 15.56 -16.35
CA LEU A 126 3.41 15.81 -15.07
C LEU A 126 4.32 15.46 -13.87
N LEU A 127 5.11 14.38 -13.93
CA LEU A 127 6.08 14.05 -12.88
C LEU A 127 7.21 15.07 -12.80
N ILE A 128 7.78 15.48 -13.93
CA ILE A 128 8.81 16.53 -13.96
C ILE A 128 8.24 17.83 -13.40
N THR A 129 7.03 18.22 -13.81
CA THR A 129 6.34 19.38 -13.28
C THR A 129 6.12 19.27 -11.76
N HIS A 130 5.71 18.11 -11.24
CA HIS A 130 5.61 17.89 -9.79
C HIS A 130 6.93 18.20 -9.07
N PHE A 131 8.03 17.59 -9.51
CA PHE A 131 9.33 17.76 -8.85
C PHE A 131 9.86 19.19 -8.97
N ILE A 132 9.64 19.87 -10.12
CA ILE A 132 10.01 21.28 -10.29
C ILE A 132 9.19 22.18 -9.37
N LEU A 133 7.86 22.07 -9.38
CA LEU A 133 6.99 22.90 -8.54
C LEU A 133 7.26 22.68 -7.06
N PHE A 134 7.45 21.43 -6.63
CA PHE A 134 7.74 21.11 -5.24
C PHE A 134 9.14 21.61 -4.83
N SER A 135 10.15 21.49 -5.69
CA SER A 135 11.49 22.02 -5.42
C SER A 135 11.48 23.55 -5.39
N LEU A 136 10.76 24.20 -6.31
CA LEU A 136 10.61 25.66 -6.33
C LEU A 136 9.93 26.14 -5.04
N LEU A 137 8.82 25.52 -4.64
CA LEU A 137 8.13 25.82 -3.38
C LEU A 137 9.08 25.81 -2.18
N LEU A 138 9.99 24.84 -2.11
CA LEU A 138 10.96 24.73 -1.02
C LEU A 138 12.09 25.75 -1.15
N LEU A 139 12.63 25.96 -2.35
CA LEU A 139 13.74 26.89 -2.59
C LEU A 139 13.31 28.37 -2.48
N THR A 140 12.04 28.68 -2.76
CA THR A 140 11.46 30.02 -2.56
C THR A 140 10.89 30.21 -1.16
N SER A 141 10.91 29.18 -0.32
CA SER A 141 10.58 29.35 1.08
C SER A 141 11.70 30.11 1.80
N CYS A 142 11.39 30.78 2.90
CA CYS A 142 12.40 31.48 3.72
C CYS A 142 13.31 30.53 4.51
N MET A 143 13.43 29.26 4.09
CA MET A 143 14.19 28.22 4.78
C MET A 143 15.62 28.13 4.23
N SER A 144 16.59 27.85 5.09
CA SER A 144 17.94 27.51 4.66
C SER A 144 17.98 26.13 3.97
N ILE A 145 19.06 25.84 3.24
CA ILE A 145 19.26 24.54 2.57
C ILE A 145 19.19 23.37 3.57
N SER A 146 19.76 23.53 4.78
CA SER A 146 19.70 22.51 5.82
C SER A 146 18.28 22.29 6.34
N GLN A 147 17.51 23.38 6.52
CA GLN A 147 16.11 23.29 6.93
C GLN A 147 15.25 22.60 5.86
N ILE A 148 15.49 22.89 4.57
CA ILE A 148 14.80 22.21 3.45
C ILE A 148 15.07 20.71 3.47
N PHE A 149 16.33 20.30 3.65
CA PHE A 149 16.70 18.88 3.73
C PHE A 149 16.01 18.18 4.91
N ILE A 150 16.07 18.78 6.11
CA ILE A 150 15.41 18.25 7.31
C ILE A 150 13.90 18.13 7.09
N PHE A 151 13.27 19.17 6.52
CA PHE A 151 11.85 19.16 6.21
C PHE A 151 11.47 18.05 5.23
N LEU A 152 12.26 17.85 4.17
CA LEU A 152 12.03 16.78 3.19
C LEU A 152 12.07 15.41 3.85
N VAL A 153 13.13 15.13 4.62
CA VAL A 153 13.31 13.84 5.30
C VAL A 153 12.16 13.58 6.28
N ILE A 154 11.83 14.56 7.14
CA ILE A 154 10.75 14.41 8.13
C ILE A 154 9.40 14.30 7.44
N SER A 155 9.09 15.17 6.47
CA SER A 155 7.77 15.17 5.83
C SER A 155 7.54 13.92 4.98
N LYS A 156 8.51 13.49 4.18
CA LYS A 156 8.41 12.22 3.42
C LYS A 156 8.42 11.04 4.38
N GLY A 157 9.28 11.06 5.41
CA GLY A 157 9.34 10.00 6.41
C GLY A 157 8.01 9.77 7.13
N ILE A 158 7.38 10.82 7.64
CA ILE A 158 6.07 10.74 8.30
C ILE A 158 4.97 10.31 7.30
N PHE A 159 5.00 10.81 6.07
CA PHE A 159 4.07 10.36 5.02
C PHE A 159 4.21 8.85 4.76
N GLY A 160 5.44 8.37 4.70
CA GLY A 160 5.76 6.96 4.53
C GLY A 160 5.28 6.08 5.69
N VAL A 161 5.54 6.50 6.94
CA VAL A 161 5.00 5.84 8.15
C VAL A 161 3.49 5.80 8.12
N TYR A 162 2.84 6.92 7.79
CA TYR A 162 1.38 7.01 7.74
C TYR A 162 0.78 5.99 6.74
N ILE A 163 1.26 5.99 5.49
CA ILE A 163 0.74 5.09 4.46
C ILE A 163 1.15 3.63 4.72
N GLY A 164 2.39 3.36 5.14
CA GLY A 164 2.86 2.03 5.48
C GLY A 164 2.07 1.38 6.62
N SER A 165 1.71 2.18 7.64
CA SER A 165 0.87 1.73 8.76
C SER A 165 -0.56 1.37 8.33
N ILE A 166 -1.12 2.01 7.30
CA ILE A 166 -2.43 1.62 6.77
C ILE A 166 -2.33 0.28 6.04
N PHE A 167 -1.30 0.08 5.21
CA PHE A 167 -1.18 -1.16 4.44
C PHE A 167 -0.92 -2.39 5.31
N ILE A 168 -0.06 -2.27 6.32
CA ILE A 168 0.35 -3.42 7.12
C ILE A 168 -0.84 -4.02 7.90
N VAL A 169 -1.74 -3.19 8.43
CA VAL A 169 -2.81 -3.67 9.30
C VAL A 169 -3.83 -4.55 8.58
N ASN A 170 -4.06 -4.35 7.27
CA ASN A 170 -5.13 -5.04 6.58
C ASN A 170 -4.76 -6.40 5.98
N HIS A 171 -3.51 -6.62 5.57
CA HIS A 171 -3.10 -7.85 4.85
C HIS A 171 -2.02 -8.67 5.55
N THR A 172 -1.18 -8.03 6.35
CA THR A 172 -0.03 -8.73 6.95
C THR A 172 -0.52 -9.70 8.03
N GLY A 173 -0.09 -10.95 7.93
CA GLY A 173 -0.54 -12.04 8.80
C GLY A 173 -1.89 -12.65 8.42
N MET A 174 -2.51 -12.21 7.32
CA MET A 174 -3.62 -12.93 6.71
C MET A 174 -3.09 -14.13 5.89
N PRO A 175 -3.93 -15.15 5.63
CA PRO A 175 -3.61 -16.28 4.76
C PRO A 175 -2.81 -15.90 3.50
N ILE A 176 -1.77 -16.68 3.24
CA ILE A 176 -0.97 -16.65 2.02
C ILE A 176 -1.50 -17.74 1.10
N LEU A 177 -1.82 -17.39 -0.14
CA LEU A 177 -2.40 -18.31 -1.11
C LEU A 177 -1.32 -18.78 -2.10
N ASN A 178 -1.09 -20.09 -2.12
CA ASN A 178 -0.13 -20.74 -2.98
C ASN A 178 -0.72 -21.05 -4.37
N LYS A 179 0.16 -21.27 -5.35
CA LYS A 179 -0.24 -21.56 -6.75
C LYS A 179 -1.18 -22.78 -6.88
N GLY A 180 -1.11 -23.72 -5.94
CA GLY A 180 -1.95 -24.92 -5.92
C GLY A 180 -3.33 -24.74 -5.26
N ASP A 181 -3.57 -23.61 -4.59
CA ASP A 181 -4.80 -23.41 -3.84
C ASP A 181 -5.97 -23.17 -4.78
N LYS A 182 -6.96 -24.07 -4.75
CA LYS A 182 -8.20 -23.97 -5.52
C LYS A 182 -9.24 -23.17 -4.74
N ILE A 183 -9.01 -21.86 -4.63
CA ILE A 183 -9.91 -20.92 -3.95
C ILE A 183 -10.51 -19.99 -5.00
N ASP A 184 -11.83 -19.82 -4.97
CA ASP A 184 -12.52 -18.90 -5.86
C ASP A 184 -12.10 -17.44 -5.58
N TYR A 185 -12.36 -16.57 -6.56
CA TYR A 185 -11.91 -15.18 -6.47
C TYR A 185 -12.50 -14.46 -5.25
N PHE A 186 -13.80 -14.58 -5.00
CA PHE A 186 -14.47 -13.83 -3.93
C PHE A 186 -14.00 -14.30 -2.55
N LEU A 187 -13.95 -15.63 -2.34
CA LEU A 187 -13.43 -16.17 -1.09
C LEU A 187 -11.98 -15.73 -0.86
N SER A 188 -11.14 -15.72 -1.90
CA SER A 188 -9.77 -15.25 -1.77
C SER A 188 -9.70 -13.81 -1.28
N GLN A 189 -10.52 -12.90 -1.82
CA GLN A 189 -10.51 -11.49 -1.41
C GLN A 189 -10.91 -11.30 0.06
N ILE A 190 -11.80 -12.16 0.58
CA ILE A 190 -12.25 -12.12 1.96
C ILE A 190 -11.15 -12.62 2.91
N ILE A 191 -10.60 -13.81 2.65
CA ILE A 191 -9.69 -14.45 3.61
C ILE A 191 -8.29 -13.83 3.61
N THR A 192 -7.86 -13.17 2.53
CA THR A 192 -6.53 -12.53 2.45
C THR A 192 -6.53 -11.09 2.97
N ALA A 193 -7.64 -10.63 3.52
CA ALA A 193 -7.78 -9.28 4.05
C ALA A 193 -8.48 -9.29 5.42
N ARG A 194 -8.25 -8.24 6.17
CA ARG A 194 -8.89 -7.95 7.46
C ARG A 194 -9.41 -6.54 7.45
N ASN A 195 -10.57 -6.36 8.07
CA ASN A 195 -11.18 -5.06 8.29
C ASN A 195 -10.77 -4.46 9.65
N ILE A 196 -10.72 -3.13 9.68
CA ILE A 196 -10.59 -2.35 10.91
C ILE A 196 -11.96 -1.78 11.26
N LYS A 197 -12.37 -1.95 12.52
CA LYS A 197 -13.66 -1.45 13.02
C LYS A 197 -13.86 0.02 12.66
N SER A 198 -15.04 0.34 12.10
CA SER A 198 -15.40 1.71 11.76
C SER A 198 -15.48 2.59 13.00
N HIS A 199 -14.94 3.79 12.86
CA HIS A 199 -15.10 4.90 13.78
C HIS A 199 -14.82 6.17 12.97
N PRO A 200 -15.48 7.32 13.21
CA PRO A 200 -15.25 8.53 12.42
C PRO A 200 -13.77 8.90 12.25
N LEU A 201 -12.99 8.71 13.32
CA LEU A 201 -11.54 8.92 13.29
C LEU A 201 -10.81 7.92 12.39
N THR A 202 -11.09 6.61 12.54
CA THR A 202 -10.47 5.56 11.72
C THR A 202 -10.87 5.71 10.26
N ASP A 203 -12.14 5.99 9.98
CA ASP A 203 -12.68 6.17 8.63
C ASP A 203 -11.99 7.35 7.94
N PHE A 204 -11.74 8.44 8.66
CA PHE A 204 -11.01 9.62 8.17
C PHE A 204 -9.53 9.35 7.94
N ILE A 205 -8.84 8.79 8.95
CA ILE A 205 -7.40 8.51 8.90
C ILE A 205 -7.06 7.45 7.84
N MET A 206 -7.85 6.39 7.71
CA MET A 206 -7.55 5.29 6.80
C MET A 206 -8.10 5.49 5.39
N GLY A 207 -8.82 6.59 5.14
CA GLY A 207 -9.34 6.81 3.80
C GLY A 207 -10.34 5.75 3.36
N GLY A 208 -11.09 5.11 4.28
CA GLY A 208 -12.02 4.03 3.95
C GLY A 208 -11.39 2.66 3.78
N LEU A 209 -10.05 2.56 3.80
CA LEU A 209 -9.30 1.29 3.77
C LEU A 209 -9.45 0.46 5.06
N ASN A 210 -10.22 0.96 6.03
CA ASN A 210 -10.70 0.13 7.13
C ASN A 210 -11.74 -0.90 6.66
N ALA A 211 -12.37 -0.73 5.49
CA ALA A 211 -13.25 -1.69 4.82
C ALA A 211 -12.50 -2.44 3.68
N GLN A 212 -11.33 -3.01 3.99
CA GLN A 212 -10.46 -3.64 3.02
C GLN A 212 -11.08 -4.86 2.33
N ILE A 213 -11.84 -5.68 3.05
CA ILE A 213 -12.51 -6.86 2.46
C ILE A 213 -13.47 -6.41 1.34
N GLU A 214 -14.34 -5.44 1.61
CA GLU A 214 -15.28 -4.92 0.63
C GLU A 214 -14.58 -4.17 -0.50
N HIS A 215 -13.50 -3.45 -0.17
CA HIS A 215 -12.66 -2.79 -1.15
C HIS A 215 -12.06 -3.78 -2.15
N HIS A 216 -11.57 -4.94 -1.70
CA HIS A 216 -11.05 -5.98 -2.59
C HIS A 216 -12.14 -6.71 -3.37
N LEU A 217 -13.31 -6.93 -2.78
CA LEU A 217 -14.47 -7.51 -3.48
C LEU A 217 -15.01 -6.56 -4.56
N PHE A 218 -15.01 -5.25 -4.29
CA PHE A 218 -15.62 -4.23 -5.14
C PHE A 218 -14.69 -3.01 -5.28
N PRO A 219 -13.52 -3.14 -5.92
CA PRO A 219 -12.52 -2.07 -5.95
C PRO A 219 -13.01 -0.80 -6.64
N GLN A 220 -13.94 -0.90 -7.58
CA GLN A 220 -14.53 0.26 -8.26
C GLN A 220 -15.68 0.91 -7.48
N MET A 221 -16.10 0.36 -6.34
CA MET A 221 -17.19 0.91 -5.54
C MET A 221 -16.76 2.24 -4.90
N PRO A 222 -17.56 3.31 -5.02
CA PRO A 222 -17.29 4.54 -4.30
C PRO A 222 -17.16 4.30 -2.80
N ARG A 223 -16.08 4.79 -2.18
CA ARG A 223 -15.78 4.65 -0.76
C ARG A 223 -16.97 4.87 0.20
N PRO A 224 -17.86 5.88 0.03
CA PRO A 224 -19.00 6.05 0.92
C PRO A 224 -19.93 4.83 1.00
N ASN A 225 -19.97 4.00 -0.05
CA ASN A 225 -20.82 2.83 -0.14
C ASN A 225 -20.21 1.59 0.53
N LEU A 226 -18.89 1.59 0.78
CA LEU A 226 -18.20 0.46 1.42
C LEU A 226 -18.76 0.16 2.81
N LYS A 227 -19.24 1.17 3.54
CA LYS A 227 -19.89 0.98 4.84
C LYS A 227 -21.17 0.14 4.74
N GLN A 228 -21.96 0.35 3.68
CA GLN A 228 -23.17 -0.43 3.43
C GLN A 228 -22.82 -1.82 2.93
N ALA A 229 -21.87 -1.93 2.01
CA ALA A 229 -21.36 -3.21 1.51
C ALA A 229 -20.85 -4.09 2.65
N ARG A 230 -20.19 -3.49 3.66
CA ARG A 230 -19.65 -4.21 4.82
C ARG A 230 -20.68 -5.03 5.56
N ASN A 231 -21.83 -4.42 5.85
CA ASN A 231 -22.91 -5.12 6.56
C ASN A 231 -23.46 -6.28 5.74
N ILE A 232 -23.57 -6.11 4.42
CA ILE A 232 -24.07 -7.14 3.51
C ILE A 232 -23.07 -8.30 3.41
N VAL A 233 -21.79 -8.00 3.19
CA VAL A 233 -20.72 -9.00 3.09
C VAL A 233 -20.56 -9.75 4.40
N LYS A 234 -20.57 -9.06 5.54
CA LYS A 234 -20.48 -9.70 6.86
C LYS A 234 -21.62 -10.70 7.10
N ASN A 235 -22.86 -10.31 6.84
CA ASN A 235 -24.02 -11.20 6.96
C ASN A 235 -23.93 -12.39 6.00
N LEU A 236 -23.43 -12.17 4.78
CA LEU A 236 -23.21 -13.24 3.81
C LEU A 236 -22.16 -14.23 4.32
N CYS A 237 -21.03 -13.74 4.82
CA CYS A 237 -19.99 -14.59 5.39
C CYS A 237 -20.50 -15.41 6.57
N GLU A 238 -21.31 -14.81 7.46
CA GLU A 238 -21.96 -15.52 8.58
C GLU A 238 -22.88 -16.65 8.06
N ASN A 239 -23.73 -16.36 7.07
CA ASN A 239 -24.66 -17.35 6.51
C ASN A 239 -23.95 -18.55 5.84
N TYR A 240 -22.78 -18.32 5.25
CA TYR A 240 -22.01 -19.35 4.54
C TYR A 240 -20.83 -19.90 5.36
N ASN A 241 -20.72 -19.55 6.64
CA ASN A 241 -19.60 -19.93 7.53
C ASN A 241 -18.21 -19.58 6.96
N ILE A 242 -18.11 -18.43 6.28
CA ILE A 242 -16.85 -17.90 5.75
C ILE A 242 -16.20 -17.02 6.84
N PRO A 243 -14.90 -17.22 7.16
CA PRO A 243 -14.24 -16.39 8.15
C PRO A 243 -14.14 -14.93 7.65
N TYR A 244 -14.77 -14.03 8.40
CA TYR A 244 -14.72 -12.59 8.15
C TYR A 244 -13.97 -11.93 9.31
N HIS A 245 -12.75 -11.45 9.06
CA HIS A 245 -11.90 -10.92 10.13
C HIS A 245 -12.05 -9.39 10.27
N GLU A 246 -12.50 -8.94 11.44
CA GLU A 246 -12.67 -7.54 11.77
C GLU A 246 -12.20 -7.25 13.20
N THR A 247 -11.27 -6.31 13.36
CA THR A 247 -10.66 -6.02 14.66
C THR A 247 -10.36 -4.52 14.85
N GLY A 248 -9.87 -4.13 16.03
CA GLY A 248 -9.44 -2.75 16.29
C GLY A 248 -8.09 -2.45 15.65
N PHE A 249 -7.80 -1.17 15.38
CA PHE A 249 -6.55 -0.77 14.73
C PHE A 249 -5.30 -1.28 15.47
N LEU A 250 -5.25 -1.09 16.80
CA LEU A 250 -4.12 -1.52 17.63
C LEU A 250 -3.94 -3.04 17.66
N GLU A 251 -5.04 -3.78 17.72
CA GLU A 251 -4.98 -5.24 17.70
C GLU A 251 -4.53 -5.75 16.33
N SER A 252 -5.05 -5.18 15.24
CA SER A 252 -4.62 -5.48 13.88
C SER A 252 -3.13 -5.21 13.66
N PHE A 253 -2.64 -4.11 14.24
CA PHE A 253 -1.23 -3.74 14.21
C PHE A 253 -0.38 -4.75 14.98
N LYS A 254 -0.82 -5.15 16.18
CA LYS A 254 -0.18 -6.20 16.98
C LYS A 254 -0.16 -7.54 16.25
N GLU A 255 -1.28 -7.99 15.69
CA GLU A 255 -1.39 -9.22 14.89
C GLU A 255 -0.38 -9.22 13.74
N SER A 256 -0.25 -8.09 13.03
CA SER A 256 0.70 -7.92 11.93
C SER A 256 2.15 -7.99 12.40
N LEU A 257 2.51 -7.30 13.48
CA LEU A 257 3.86 -7.33 14.05
C LEU A 257 4.22 -8.70 14.63
N THR A 258 3.29 -9.36 15.32
CA THR A 258 3.50 -10.72 15.83
C THR A 258 3.74 -11.70 14.69
N TYR A 259 2.97 -11.58 13.60
CA TYR A 259 3.19 -12.38 12.41
C TYR A 259 4.57 -12.13 11.79
N LEU A 260 4.95 -10.87 11.53
CA LEU A 260 6.27 -10.54 10.98
C LEU A 260 7.42 -11.01 11.89
N ASN A 261 7.25 -10.92 13.21
CA ASN A 261 8.22 -11.47 14.15
C ASN A 261 8.36 -12.99 13.99
N SER A 262 7.26 -13.72 13.79
CA SER A 262 7.27 -15.17 13.54
C SER A 262 7.92 -15.56 12.21
N VAL A 263 7.85 -14.69 11.21
CA VAL A 263 8.58 -14.84 9.94
C VAL A 263 10.08 -14.62 10.15
N SER A 264 10.43 -13.66 11.02
CA SER A 264 11.82 -13.29 11.32
C SER A 264 12.55 -14.31 12.20
N SER A 265 11.81 -15.08 13.02
CA SER A 265 12.35 -16.02 14.01
C SER A 265 12.70 -17.41 13.47
N LEU A 266 12.66 -17.64 12.15
CA LEU A 266 12.96 -18.95 11.59
C LEU A 266 14.47 -19.27 11.64
N PRO A 267 14.86 -20.46 12.13
CA PRO A 267 16.23 -20.93 12.02
C PRO A 267 16.56 -21.19 10.55
N VAL A 268 17.69 -20.67 10.09
CA VAL A 268 18.20 -20.98 8.75
C VAL A 268 18.64 -22.43 8.74
N SER A 269 18.16 -23.22 7.79
CA SER A 269 18.83 -24.48 7.44
C SER A 269 20.28 -24.16 7.06
N LYS A 270 21.23 -24.76 7.79
CA LYS A 270 22.66 -24.65 7.52
C LYS A 270 23.01 -24.94 6.06
#